data_AF-A0A7X7ZQX6-F1
#
_entry.id   AF-A0A7X7ZQX6-F1
#
_cell.length_a   1.000
_cell.length_b   1.000
_cell.length_c   1.000
_cell.angle_alpha   90.00
_cell.angle_beta   90.00
_cell.angle_gamma   90.00
#
_symmetry.space_group_name_H-M   'P 1'
#
loop_
_entity.id
_entity.type
_entity.pdbx_description
1 polymer ?
#
loop_
_entity_poly.entity_id
_entity_poly.type
_entity_poly.pdbx_seq_one_letter_code
_entity_poly.pdbx_strand_id
1 'polypeptide(L)'
;MSATSCRKIANNYEILNKYFRKNYKLYMRAWSQINKEYAVWFPYIHETNEEPKGKFGGTKNCVNILTHNGMDIFEYDYSKSPDEDTRPMEFNQKRFVFGKIGKTIQFLGVFVRTPYRGEQYLTYKYVRIAREFDTDTLFSNDMQFGNK
;
A
#
# COMPACT_ATOMS: atom_id res chain seq x y z
N MET A 1 26.27 -24.09 6.60
CA MET A 1 24.99 -24.52 7.22
C MET A 1 24.26 -23.25 7.61
N SER A 2 23.04 -22.91 7.21
CA SER A 2 21.87 -23.70 6.83
C SER A 2 21.02 -22.87 5.85
N ALA A 3 20.50 -23.50 4.81
CA ALA A 3 19.45 -22.93 3.98
C ALA A 3 18.12 -23.07 4.74
N THR A 4 17.61 -21.96 5.27
CA THR A 4 16.26 -21.88 5.86
C THR A 4 15.31 -21.46 4.73
N SER A 5 14.83 -22.38 3.89
CA SER A 5 13.64 -23.23 4.10
C SER A 5 12.42 -22.44 4.61
N CYS A 6 11.41 -22.34 3.73
CA CYS A 6 10.07 -21.79 3.93
C CYS A 6 9.95 -20.39 4.56
N ARG A 7 10.04 -19.33 3.72
CA ARG A 7 9.49 -18.01 4.06
C ARG A 7 7.98 -18.16 4.25
N LYS A 8 7.54 -18.30 5.51
CA LYS A 8 6.13 -18.23 5.91
C LYS A 8 5.51 -16.98 5.26
N ILE A 9 4.42 -17.15 4.52
CA ILE A 9 3.65 -16.03 3.97
C ILE A 9 3.15 -15.22 5.17
N ALA A 10 3.71 -14.03 5.37
CA ALA A 10 3.28 -13.17 6.48
C ALA A 10 1.86 -12.68 6.22
N ASN A 11 0.97 -12.82 7.19
CA ASN A 11 -0.35 -12.19 7.15
C ASN A 11 -0.24 -10.69 7.42
N ASN A 12 -1.22 -9.88 6.96
CA ASN A 12 -1.23 -8.43 7.19
C ASN A 12 -1.01 -8.05 8.66
N TYR A 13 -1.66 -8.76 9.59
CA TYR A 13 -1.55 -8.47 11.03
C TYR A 13 -0.16 -8.80 11.59
N GLU A 14 0.52 -9.83 11.07
CA GLU A 14 1.88 -10.19 11.51
C GLU A 14 2.89 -9.11 11.11
N ILE A 15 2.73 -8.53 9.91
CA ILE A 15 3.54 -7.40 9.44
C ILE A 15 3.29 -6.17 10.34
N LEU A 16 2.04 -5.87 10.63
CA LEU A 16 1.67 -4.74 11.49
C LEU A 16 2.20 -4.88 12.92
N ASN A 17 2.09 -6.08 13.50
CA ASN A 17 2.60 -6.32 14.85
C ASN A 17 4.13 -6.27 14.89
N LYS A 18 4.79 -6.88 13.90
CA LYS A 18 6.26 -6.97 13.86
C LYS A 18 6.92 -5.62 13.63
N TYR A 19 6.44 -4.84 12.66
CA TYR A 19 7.14 -3.65 12.19
C TYR A 19 6.51 -2.34 12.63
N PHE A 20 5.24 -2.36 13.04
CA PHE A 20 4.49 -1.13 13.33
C PHE A 20 3.93 -1.05 14.75
N ARG A 21 4.47 -1.88 15.66
CA ARG A 21 4.12 -1.94 17.10
C ARG A 21 2.62 -2.06 17.34
N LYS A 22 1.89 -2.71 16.43
CA LYS A 22 0.46 -3.00 16.60
C LYS A 22 0.29 -4.31 17.39
N ASN A 23 -0.93 -4.57 17.86
CA ASN A 23 -1.27 -5.77 18.61
C ASN A 23 -2.59 -6.39 18.12
N TYR A 24 -2.63 -6.75 16.84
CA TYR A 24 -3.78 -7.37 16.19
C TYR A 24 -3.74 -8.89 16.33
N LYS A 25 -4.89 -9.51 16.55
CA LYS A 25 -4.99 -10.97 16.76
C LYS A 25 -5.24 -11.77 15.46
N LEU A 26 -6.10 -11.32 14.54
CA LEU A 26 -6.52 -12.16 13.39
C LEU A 26 -6.89 -11.41 12.10
N TYR A 27 -7.78 -10.41 12.12
CA TYR A 27 -8.28 -9.78 10.90
C TYR A 27 -7.89 -8.30 10.80
N MET A 28 -7.44 -7.88 9.62
CA MET A 28 -7.15 -6.48 9.32
C MET A 28 -7.60 -6.10 7.91
N ARG A 29 -8.09 -4.86 7.80
CA ARG A 29 -8.36 -4.22 6.51
C ARG A 29 -7.09 -4.15 5.66
N ALA A 30 -7.25 -3.97 4.36
CA ALA A 30 -6.14 -3.77 3.42
C ALA A 30 -5.34 -2.47 3.67
N TRP A 31 -5.81 -1.64 4.61
CA TRP A 31 -5.23 -0.35 4.97
C TRP A 31 -5.24 -0.17 6.49
N SER A 32 -4.15 0.36 7.05
CA SER A 32 -4.03 0.67 8.47
C SER A 32 -3.26 1.97 8.68
N GLN A 33 -3.84 2.89 9.44
CA GLN A 33 -3.18 4.15 9.81
C GLN A 33 -2.13 3.91 10.93
N ILE A 34 -0.95 4.49 10.75
CA ILE A 34 0.13 4.44 11.75
C ILE A 34 0.13 5.71 12.59
N ASN A 35 0.21 6.88 11.95
CA ASN A 35 0.13 8.18 12.59
C ASN A 35 -0.50 9.22 11.63
N LYS A 36 -0.25 10.52 11.79
CA LYS A 36 -0.77 11.57 10.89
C LYS A 36 -0.08 11.58 9.52
N GLU A 37 1.17 11.16 9.44
CA GLU A 37 1.98 11.21 8.21
C GLU A 37 2.02 9.87 7.47
N TYR A 38 1.95 8.76 8.21
CA TYR A 38 2.20 7.41 7.68
C TYR A 38 1.01 6.46 7.84
N ALA A 39 0.91 5.57 6.86
CA ALA A 39 0.02 4.43 6.88
C ALA A 39 0.65 3.21 6.19
N VAL A 40 0.05 2.04 6.40
CA VAL A 40 0.43 0.78 5.78
C VAL A 40 -0.68 0.32 4.85
N TRP A 41 -0.28 -0.10 3.65
CA TRP A 41 -1.17 -0.57 2.60
C TRP A 41 -0.80 -1.97 2.16
N PHE A 42 -1.81 -2.83 1.99
CA PHE A 42 -1.68 -4.21 1.56
C PHE A 42 -2.47 -4.47 0.27
N PRO A 43 -2.13 -3.81 -0.85
CA PRO A 43 -2.84 -3.98 -2.11
C PRO A 43 -2.59 -5.37 -2.69
N TYR A 44 -3.59 -5.92 -3.38
CA TYR A 44 -3.31 -6.95 -4.38
C TYR A 44 -2.77 -6.28 -5.63
N ILE A 45 -1.60 -6.75 -6.08
CA ILE A 45 -0.97 -6.28 -7.30
C ILE A 45 -1.34 -7.24 -8.42
N HIS A 46 -1.92 -6.69 -9.47
CA HIS A 46 -2.38 -7.42 -10.66
C HIS A 46 -1.39 -7.22 -11.81
N GLU A 47 -1.39 -8.16 -12.74
CA GLU A 47 -0.58 -8.09 -13.96
C GLU A 47 -1.25 -7.18 -15.02
N THR A 48 -2.58 -7.12 -15.02
CA THR A 48 -3.38 -6.36 -16.01
C THR A 48 -4.41 -5.46 -15.32
N ASN A 49 -4.76 -4.36 -15.96
CA ASN A 49 -5.85 -3.46 -15.56
C ASN A 49 -7.21 -3.92 -16.11
N GLU A 50 -7.46 -5.23 -16.13
CA GLU A 50 -8.78 -5.73 -16.48
C GLU A 50 -9.73 -5.54 -15.29
N GLU A 51 -10.98 -5.16 -15.57
CA GLU A 51 -12.00 -5.00 -14.53
C GLU A 51 -12.11 -6.29 -13.71
N PRO A 52 -12.02 -6.20 -12.37
CA PRO A 52 -11.91 -7.40 -11.56
C PRO A 52 -13.27 -8.12 -11.51
N LYS A 53 -13.29 -9.40 -11.89
CA LYS A 53 -14.48 -10.27 -11.81
C LYS A 53 -14.77 -10.77 -10.37
N GLY A 54 -14.27 -10.07 -9.36
CA GLY A 54 -14.32 -10.48 -7.96
C GLY A 54 -15.74 -10.45 -7.39
N LYS A 55 -16.03 -11.29 -6.40
CA LYS A 55 -17.36 -11.33 -5.73
C LYS A 55 -17.41 -10.61 -4.38
N PHE A 56 -16.27 -10.33 -3.72
CA PHE A 56 -16.21 -9.78 -2.36
C PHE A 56 -14.95 -8.92 -2.11
N GLY A 57 -15.08 -7.91 -1.23
CA GLY A 57 -13.97 -7.08 -0.72
C GLY A 57 -13.50 -5.94 -1.64
N GLY A 58 -12.40 -5.26 -1.28
CA GLY A 58 -11.83 -4.15 -2.07
C GLY A 58 -11.32 -4.57 -3.46
N THR A 59 -11.00 -5.85 -3.64
CA THR A 59 -10.68 -6.47 -4.94
C THR A 59 -11.88 -6.65 -5.86
N LYS A 60 -13.10 -6.33 -5.40
CA LYS A 60 -14.31 -6.39 -6.23
C LYS A 60 -14.36 -5.27 -7.27
N ASN A 61 -13.84 -4.10 -6.92
CA ASN A 61 -13.97 -2.89 -7.72
C ASN A 61 -12.61 -2.22 -8.00
N CYS A 62 -11.55 -2.56 -7.24
CA CYS A 62 -10.25 -1.93 -7.37
C CYS A 62 -9.19 -2.87 -7.94
N VAL A 63 -8.39 -2.36 -8.87
CA VAL A 63 -7.20 -3.04 -9.41
C VAL A 63 -5.97 -2.19 -9.14
N ASN A 64 -4.90 -2.80 -8.65
CA ASN A 64 -3.62 -2.11 -8.45
C ASN A 64 -2.56 -2.70 -9.37
N ILE A 65 -1.90 -1.86 -10.17
CA ILE A 65 -0.83 -2.27 -11.09
C ILE A 65 0.47 -1.62 -10.64
N LEU A 66 1.48 -2.45 -10.38
CA LEU A 66 2.84 -1.98 -10.21
C LEU A 66 3.49 -1.91 -11.60
N THR A 67 4.00 -0.74 -11.95
CA THR A 67 4.78 -0.55 -13.18
C THR A 67 6.03 -1.43 -13.21
N HIS A 68 6.52 -1.79 -14.40
CA HIS A 68 7.64 -2.73 -14.55
C HIS A 68 8.96 -2.25 -13.92
N ASN A 69 9.18 -0.93 -13.87
CA ASN A 69 10.32 -0.33 -13.16
C ASN A 69 10.11 -0.28 -11.62
N GLY A 70 8.93 -0.68 -11.15
CA GLY A 70 8.50 -0.65 -9.76
C GLY A 70 8.26 0.76 -9.21
N MET A 71 8.34 1.82 -10.01
CA MET A 71 8.34 3.19 -9.50
C MET A 71 6.95 3.71 -9.18
N ASP A 72 5.94 3.26 -9.91
CA ASP A 72 4.56 3.72 -9.77
C ASP A 72 3.61 2.56 -9.52
N ILE A 73 2.60 2.80 -8.67
CA ILE A 73 1.40 1.98 -8.54
C ILE A 73 0.20 2.78 -9.03
N PHE A 74 -0.57 2.21 -9.94
CA PHE A 74 -1.87 2.75 -10.34
C PHE A 74 -2.99 1.95 -9.68
N GLU A 75 -3.86 2.62 -8.93
CA GLU A 75 -5.10 2.06 -8.37
C GLU A 75 -6.27 2.54 -9.22
N TYR A 76 -6.92 1.62 -9.92
CA TYR A 76 -8.12 1.87 -10.72
C TYR A 76 -9.34 1.46 -9.89
N ASP A 77 -10.29 2.36 -9.66
CA ASP A 77 -11.58 2.08 -9.04
C ASP A 77 -12.68 2.08 -10.10
N TYR A 78 -13.04 0.88 -10.56
CA TYR A 78 -14.06 0.67 -11.61
C TYR A 78 -15.48 1.00 -11.15
N SER A 79 -15.70 1.22 -9.86
CA SER A 79 -17.02 1.57 -9.34
C SER A 79 -17.33 3.07 -9.39
N LYS A 80 -16.36 3.90 -9.81
CA LYS A 80 -16.48 5.36 -9.79
C LYS A 80 -15.95 5.98 -11.07
N SER A 81 -16.64 7.01 -11.54
CA SER A 81 -16.16 7.87 -12.61
C SER A 81 -15.04 8.82 -12.13
N PRO A 82 -14.20 9.35 -13.04
CA PRO A 82 -13.13 10.28 -12.67
C PRO A 82 -13.57 11.53 -11.91
N ASP A 83 -14.83 11.95 -12.05
CA ASP A 83 -15.41 13.14 -11.41
C ASP A 83 -15.91 12.90 -9.98
N GLU A 84 -15.95 11.65 -9.52
CA GLU A 84 -16.48 11.25 -8.21
C GLU A 84 -15.39 11.12 -7.12
N ASP A 85 -14.27 11.84 -7.23
CA ASP A 85 -13.24 11.86 -6.17
C ASP A 85 -13.71 12.65 -4.94
N THR A 86 -14.49 11.99 -4.10
CA THR A 86 -15.02 12.54 -2.85
C THR A 86 -14.07 12.32 -1.66
N ARG A 87 -12.87 11.79 -1.88
CA ARG A 87 -11.96 11.40 -0.79
C ARG A 87 -11.21 12.64 -0.27
N PRO A 88 -11.31 13.00 1.03
CA PRO A 88 -10.58 14.13 1.59
C PRO A 88 -9.05 13.96 1.44
N MET A 89 -8.31 15.06 1.29
CA MET A 89 -6.84 15.07 1.09
C MET A 89 -6.02 14.34 2.16
N GLU A 90 -6.63 13.95 3.27
CA GLU A 90 -6.09 13.10 4.33
C GLU A 90 -5.55 11.74 3.81
N PHE A 91 -5.90 11.35 2.58
CA PHE A 91 -5.34 10.19 1.87
C PHE A 91 -3.93 10.39 1.25
N ASN A 92 -3.29 11.55 1.48
CA ASN A 92 -1.93 11.88 1.02
C ASN A 92 -0.81 11.37 1.94
N GLN A 93 -1.13 10.54 2.94
CA GLN A 93 -0.12 9.91 3.79
C GLN A 93 0.90 9.13 2.96
N LYS A 94 2.15 9.10 3.45
CA LYS A 94 3.19 8.20 2.95
C LYS A 94 2.81 6.77 3.33
N ARG A 95 2.84 5.88 2.35
CA ARG A 95 2.34 4.51 2.46
C ARG A 95 3.48 3.52 2.44
N PHE A 96 3.65 2.75 3.51
CA PHE A 96 4.42 1.52 3.45
C PHE A 96 3.61 0.48 2.69
N VAL A 97 4.07 0.11 1.50
CA VAL A 97 3.31 -0.78 0.62
C VAL A 97 3.85 -2.20 0.72
N PHE A 98 3.01 -3.12 1.19
CA PHE A 98 3.25 -4.55 1.23
C PHE A 98 2.32 -5.22 0.20
N GLY A 99 2.78 -5.29 -1.05
CA GLY A 99 2.01 -5.81 -2.16
C GLY A 99 1.80 -7.33 -2.06
N LYS A 100 0.57 -7.76 -2.27
CA LYS A 100 0.20 -9.17 -2.42
C LYS A 100 0.33 -9.55 -3.89
N ILE A 101 1.35 -10.34 -4.21
CA ILE A 101 1.65 -10.83 -5.56
C ILE A 101 1.50 -12.35 -5.53
N GLY A 102 0.46 -12.86 -6.21
CA GLY A 102 0.04 -14.25 -6.11
C GLY A 102 -0.25 -14.64 -4.66
N LYS A 103 0.50 -15.61 -4.12
CA LYS A 103 0.40 -16.06 -2.73
C LYS A 103 1.40 -15.39 -1.79
N THR A 104 2.22 -14.46 -2.28
CA THR A 104 3.30 -13.84 -1.50
C THR A 104 2.96 -12.40 -1.12
N ILE A 105 3.40 -11.97 0.05
CA ILE A 105 3.41 -10.55 0.43
C ILE A 105 4.85 -10.06 0.37
N GLN A 106 5.08 -8.97 -0.35
CA GLN A 106 6.40 -8.37 -0.55
C GLN A 106 6.36 -6.89 -0.20
N PHE A 107 7.38 -6.40 0.50
CA PHE A 107 7.54 -4.96 0.68
C PHE A 107 7.98 -4.34 -0.65
N LEU A 108 7.19 -3.38 -1.14
CA LEU A 108 7.40 -2.73 -2.43
C LEU A 108 8.04 -1.34 -2.28
N GLY A 109 8.14 -0.80 -1.07
CA GLY A 109 8.66 0.54 -0.81
C GLY A 109 7.66 1.46 -0.12
N VAL A 110 8.06 2.72 0.00
CA VAL A 110 7.22 3.81 0.51
C VAL A 110 6.69 4.61 -0.67
N PHE A 111 5.39 4.85 -0.71
CA PHE A 111 4.72 5.52 -1.81
C PHE A 111 3.90 6.72 -1.33
N VAL A 112 3.79 7.75 -2.16
CA VAL A 112 2.91 8.90 -1.92
C VAL A 112 1.90 9.00 -3.05
N ARG A 113 0.64 9.30 -2.72
CA ARG A 113 -0.38 9.59 -3.73
C ARG A 113 -0.04 10.91 -4.41
N THR A 114 -0.16 10.92 -5.74
CA THR A 114 -0.01 12.13 -6.56
C THR A 114 -1.33 12.44 -7.26
N PRO A 115 -1.61 13.72 -7.56
CA PRO A 115 -2.75 14.07 -8.40
C PRO A 115 -2.64 13.37 -9.75
N TYR A 116 -3.62 12.52 -10.04
CA TYR A 116 -3.77 11.84 -11.31
C TYR A 116 -5.25 11.65 -11.54
N ARG A 117 -5.69 11.85 -12.78
CA ARG A 117 -7.08 11.67 -13.19
C ARG A 117 -7.07 10.65 -14.32
N GLY A 118 -7.73 9.51 -14.11
CA GLY A 118 -7.98 8.55 -15.17
C GLY A 118 -9.01 9.08 -16.15
N GLU A 119 -8.99 8.57 -17.38
CA GLU A 119 -9.93 8.98 -18.43
C GLU A 119 -11.29 8.27 -18.31
N GLN A 120 -11.27 6.99 -17.93
CA GLN A 120 -12.47 6.14 -17.91
C GLN A 120 -12.98 5.88 -16.49
N TYR A 121 -12.07 5.71 -15.54
CA TYR A 121 -12.37 5.36 -14.16
C TYR A 121 -11.59 6.25 -13.22
N LEU A 122 -12.11 6.40 -12.00
CA LEU A 122 -11.37 7.05 -10.94
C LEU A 122 -10.05 6.30 -10.71
N THR A 123 -8.94 6.98 -10.96
CA THR A 123 -7.60 6.38 -10.95
C THR A 123 -6.68 7.18 -10.07
N TYR A 124 -5.93 6.50 -9.21
CA TYR A 124 -4.94 7.11 -8.34
C TYR A 124 -3.54 6.64 -8.72
N LYS A 125 -2.61 7.59 -8.82
CA LYS A 125 -1.19 7.31 -9.02
C LYS A 125 -0.46 7.43 -7.69
N TYR A 126 0.27 6.39 -7.33
CA TYR A 126 1.17 6.37 -6.19
C TYR A 126 2.61 6.28 -6.69
N VAL A 127 3.45 7.24 -6.32
CA VAL A 127 4.86 7.31 -6.73
C VAL A 127 5.75 6.83 -5.58
N ARG A 128 6.70 5.95 -5.89
CA ARG A 128 7.68 5.44 -4.92
C ARG A 128 8.66 6.55 -4.54
N ILE A 129 8.77 6.80 -3.24
CA ILE A 129 9.71 7.78 -2.66
C ILE A 129 10.86 7.12 -1.89
N ALA A 130 10.73 5.84 -1.51
CA ALA A 130 11.81 5.06 -0.90
C ALA A 130 11.65 3.56 -1.22
N ARG A 131 12.77 2.82 -1.32
CA ARG A 131 12.79 1.36 -1.54
C ARG A 131 12.90 0.55 -0.26
N GLU A 132 13.40 1.18 0.79
CA GLU A 132 13.67 0.59 2.09
C GLU A 132 13.07 1.50 3.15
N PHE A 133 12.89 0.96 4.35
CA PHE A 133 12.53 1.74 5.52
C PHE A 133 13.15 1.14 6.76
N ASP A 134 13.52 2.00 7.67
CA ASP A 134 13.98 1.61 9.00
C ASP A 134 12.84 1.83 10.00
N THR A 135 12.45 0.76 10.68
CA THR A 135 11.42 0.82 11.72
C THR A 135 11.84 1.66 12.91
N ASP A 136 13.14 1.79 13.19
CA ASP A 136 13.62 2.52 14.35
C ASP A 136 13.45 4.03 14.14
N THR A 137 13.69 4.53 12.93
CA THR A 137 13.42 5.94 12.55
C THR A 137 11.94 6.33 12.54
N LEU A 138 11.01 5.36 12.45
CA LEU A 138 9.57 5.65 12.48
C LEU A 138 9.03 5.94 13.88
N PHE A 139 9.73 5.46 14.91
CA PHE A 139 9.30 5.55 16.31
C PHE A 139 10.29 6.31 17.21
N SER A 140 11.38 6.82 16.66
CA SER A 140 12.23 7.80 17.33
C SER A 140 11.49 9.15 17.39
N ASN A 141 11.37 9.72 18.57
CA ASN A 141 10.61 10.95 18.86
C ASN A 141 11.18 12.26 18.26
N ASP A 142 12.08 12.20 17.27
CA ASP A 142 12.78 13.37 16.74
C ASP A 142 12.66 13.47 15.21
N MET A 143 11.46 13.73 14.69
CA MET A 143 11.35 14.55 13.46
C MET A 143 11.38 16.03 13.86
N GLN A 144 12.56 16.50 14.27
CA GLN A 144 12.89 17.90 14.07
C GLN A 144 13.21 18.07 12.58
N PHE A 145 12.29 18.67 11.85
CA PHE A 145 12.60 19.23 10.54
C PHE A 145 13.60 20.38 10.76
N GLY A 146 14.89 20.05 10.66
CA GLY A 146 15.95 21.04 10.56
C GLY A 146 15.90 21.69 9.18
N ASN A 147 15.41 22.92 9.12
CA ASN A 147 15.67 23.81 8.00
C ASN A 147 17.20 23.96 7.82
N LYS A 148 17.69 23.69 6.62
CA LYS A 148 18.89 24.33 6.09
C LYS A 148 18.53 24.99 4.78
#